data_AF-A0A8T0C0W0-F1
#
_entry.id   AF-A0A8T0C0W0-F1
#
_cell.length_a   1.000
_cell.length_b   1.000
_cell.length_c   1.000
_cell.angle_alpha   90.00
_cell.angle_beta   90.00
_cell.angle_gamma   90.00
#
_symmetry.space_group_name_H-M   'P 1'
#
loop_
_entity.id
_entity.type
_entity.pdbx_description
1 polymer ?
#
loop_
_entity_poly.entity_id
_entity_poly.type
_entity_poly.pdbx_seq_one_letter_code
_entity_poly.pdbx_strand_id
1 'polypeptide(L)'
;MKSTLLIPLTLLVYCNITTASVELGRAEFDKGNLRMAQSILSQQQTSDYQKPLLLARIALRSDQDETALQHIEAAIEQHPNNPELYFAHAETVAKIAEQASIFSVSGYIKKLKASFIKAVELAPDNIEYRSTLIKFYINAPSMFGGDKQAALTHIQELEKISPFDAFLTRLHLTAKSDEQEEFARLIKIGQQNFSADPRFFYTLGQIYLDQEEPEMALSQFRNATNMQAKNLKQEKARYQSMVLIGALSQQLKRNYDEGQSALQQYLSEAAHHYDLPDKNQVKFRLASIAIVRKKTTLAQQLLNEVITETLSEKLKKKARSALKKLARA
;
A
#
# COMPACT_ATOMS: atom_id res chain seq x y z
N MET A 1 -55.97 44.99 -20.44
CA MET A 1 -55.42 43.64 -20.69
C MET A 1 -53.90 43.72 -20.57
N LYS A 2 -53.33 43.31 -19.44
CA LYS A 2 -51.87 43.12 -19.27
C LYS A 2 -51.66 41.65 -18.95
N SER A 3 -51.13 40.92 -19.92
CA SER A 3 -50.74 39.51 -19.79
C SER A 3 -49.42 39.44 -19.05
N THR A 4 -49.46 39.03 -17.79
CA THR A 4 -48.27 38.73 -17.00
C THR A 4 -47.74 37.37 -17.43
N LEU A 5 -46.62 37.36 -18.16
CA LEU A 5 -45.91 36.17 -18.59
C LEU A 5 -45.22 35.53 -17.36
N LEU A 6 -45.73 34.39 -16.89
CA LEU A 6 -45.04 33.55 -15.91
C LEU A 6 -43.96 32.73 -16.63
N ILE A 7 -42.69 33.03 -16.36
CA ILE A 7 -41.56 32.17 -16.75
C ILE A 7 -41.38 31.13 -15.63
N PRO A 8 -41.47 29.81 -15.90
CA PRO A 8 -41.22 28.82 -14.86
C PRO A 8 -39.73 28.77 -14.57
N LEU A 9 -39.38 29.06 -13.31
CA LEU A 9 -38.06 28.86 -12.75
C LEU A 9 -37.82 27.34 -12.62
N THR A 10 -37.21 26.74 -13.64
CA THR A 10 -36.69 25.37 -13.55
C THR A 10 -35.44 25.37 -12.68
N LEU A 11 -35.63 25.12 -11.38
CA LEU A 11 -34.51 24.82 -10.47
C LEU A 11 -33.78 23.56 -10.97
N LEU A 12 -32.50 23.71 -11.32
CA LEU A 12 -31.59 22.61 -11.65
C LEU A 12 -31.50 21.60 -10.49
N VAL A 13 -32.06 20.41 -10.68
CA VAL A 13 -31.85 19.23 -9.82
C VAL A 13 -30.65 18.38 -10.30
N TYR A 14 -29.84 18.90 -11.23
CA TYR A 14 -28.75 18.14 -11.85
C TYR A 14 -27.49 17.95 -10.97
N CYS A 15 -27.38 18.61 -9.82
CA CYS A 15 -26.16 18.54 -8.99
C CYS A 15 -26.15 17.42 -7.93
N ASN A 16 -27.31 16.84 -7.59
CA ASN A 16 -27.39 15.84 -6.50
C ASN A 16 -27.16 14.38 -6.96
N ILE A 17 -27.29 14.09 -8.25
CA ILE A 17 -27.20 12.70 -8.77
C ILE A 17 -25.73 12.30 -9.00
N THR A 18 -24.87 13.24 -9.40
CA THR A 18 -23.46 12.99 -9.74
C THR A 18 -22.61 12.71 -8.50
N THR A 19 -22.81 13.43 -7.40
CA THR A 19 -22.08 13.22 -6.13
C THR A 19 -22.42 11.88 -5.48
N ALA A 20 -23.70 11.51 -5.44
CA ALA A 20 -24.18 10.23 -4.90
C ALA A 20 -23.55 9.01 -5.62
N SER A 21 -23.25 9.13 -6.91
CA SER A 21 -22.67 8.04 -7.69
C SER A 21 -21.17 7.82 -7.46
N VAL A 22 -20.40 8.89 -7.16
CA VAL A 22 -18.97 8.77 -6.80
C VAL A 22 -18.83 8.16 -5.42
N GLU A 23 -19.70 8.54 -4.48
CA GLU A 23 -19.76 7.93 -3.14
C GLU A 23 -20.08 6.43 -3.21
N LEU A 24 -21.01 6.02 -4.07
CA LEU A 24 -21.28 4.60 -4.33
C LEU A 24 -20.06 3.88 -4.90
N GLY A 25 -19.39 4.48 -5.89
CA GLY A 25 -18.16 3.93 -6.46
C GLY A 25 -17.05 3.77 -5.41
N ARG A 26 -16.89 4.77 -4.54
CA ARG A 26 -15.97 4.74 -3.39
C ARG A 26 -16.35 3.68 -2.37
N ALA A 27 -17.64 3.54 -2.04
CA ALA A 27 -18.11 2.53 -1.11
C ALA A 27 -17.82 1.11 -1.64
N GLU A 28 -17.99 0.86 -2.93
CA GLU A 28 -17.62 -0.42 -3.54
C GLU A 28 -16.12 -0.63 -3.62
N PHE A 29 -15.34 0.43 -3.82
CA PHE A 29 -13.87 0.37 -3.73
C PHE A 29 -13.43 -0.03 -2.31
N ASP A 30 -13.97 0.62 -1.28
CA ASP A 30 -13.64 0.36 0.13
C ASP A 30 -14.04 -1.06 0.58
N LYS A 31 -15.08 -1.65 -0.03
CA LYS A 31 -15.44 -3.07 0.18
C LYS A 31 -14.53 -4.05 -0.59
N GLY A 32 -13.67 -3.56 -1.48
CA GLY A 32 -12.84 -4.38 -2.36
C GLY A 32 -13.55 -4.88 -3.61
N ASN A 33 -14.76 -4.41 -3.91
CA ASN A 33 -15.54 -4.75 -5.11
C ASN A 33 -15.05 -3.94 -6.33
N LEU A 34 -13.75 -4.06 -6.64
CA LEU A 34 -13.04 -3.17 -7.57
C LEU A 34 -13.64 -3.14 -8.98
N ARG A 35 -14.17 -4.26 -9.49
CA ARG A 35 -14.87 -4.31 -10.80
C ARG A 35 -16.12 -3.44 -10.82
N MET A 36 -16.92 -3.54 -9.75
CA MET A 36 -18.14 -2.76 -9.62
C MET A 36 -17.82 -1.29 -9.38
N ALA A 37 -16.83 -0.99 -8.52
CA ALA A 37 -16.32 0.36 -8.33
C ALA A 37 -15.89 0.99 -9.67
N GLN A 38 -15.11 0.27 -10.48
CA GLN A 38 -14.69 0.72 -11.82
C GLN A 38 -15.88 1.00 -12.74
N SER A 39 -16.84 0.07 -12.80
CA SER A 39 -18.04 0.21 -13.62
C SER A 39 -18.86 1.45 -13.23
N ILE A 40 -19.09 1.66 -11.93
CA ILE A 40 -19.84 2.81 -11.41
C ILE A 40 -19.10 4.10 -11.75
N LEU A 41 -17.82 4.19 -11.40
CA LEU A 41 -17.00 5.40 -11.57
C LEU A 41 -16.83 5.81 -13.04
N SER A 42 -16.68 4.84 -13.95
CA SER A 42 -16.42 5.11 -15.37
C SER A 42 -17.59 5.83 -16.07
N GLN A 43 -18.82 5.63 -15.59
CA GLN A 43 -20.03 6.21 -16.19
C GLN A 43 -20.32 7.65 -15.74
N GLN A 44 -19.58 8.17 -14.76
CA GLN A 44 -19.88 9.45 -14.14
C GLN A 44 -19.12 10.61 -14.75
N GLN A 45 -19.80 11.71 -15.06
CA GLN A 45 -19.14 12.98 -15.34
C GLN A 45 -19.07 13.79 -14.03
N THR A 46 -17.86 13.95 -13.50
CA THR A 46 -17.61 14.67 -12.24
C THR A 46 -16.27 15.40 -12.32
N SER A 47 -16.18 16.54 -11.63
CA SER A 47 -14.94 17.26 -11.36
C SER A 47 -14.35 16.91 -9.99
N ASP A 48 -14.81 15.83 -9.35
CA ASP A 48 -14.25 15.35 -8.11
C ASP A 48 -12.97 14.54 -8.38
N TYR A 49 -11.87 14.94 -7.74
CA TYR A 49 -10.56 14.28 -7.84
C TYR A 49 -10.58 12.82 -7.36
N GLN A 50 -11.55 12.43 -6.52
CA GLN A 50 -11.68 11.07 -6.01
C GLN A 50 -11.92 10.07 -7.13
N LYS A 51 -12.68 10.41 -8.17
CA LYS A 51 -12.92 9.50 -9.30
C LYS A 51 -11.60 9.08 -9.98
N PRO A 52 -10.79 9.99 -10.54
CA PRO A 52 -9.55 9.58 -11.20
C PRO A 52 -8.55 8.94 -10.22
N LEU A 53 -8.52 9.36 -8.95
CA LEU A 53 -7.70 8.71 -7.92
C LEU A 53 -8.05 7.23 -7.74
N LEU A 54 -9.33 6.92 -7.54
CA LEU A 54 -9.79 5.54 -7.34
C LEU A 54 -9.62 4.71 -8.62
N LEU A 55 -9.88 5.28 -9.80
CA LEU A 55 -9.63 4.60 -11.08
C LEU A 55 -8.15 4.27 -11.29
N ALA A 56 -7.24 5.16 -10.90
CA ALA A 56 -5.81 4.87 -10.95
C ALA A 56 -5.41 3.73 -10.01
N ARG A 57 -5.91 3.73 -8.77
CA ARG A 57 -5.69 2.64 -7.80
C ARG A 57 -6.21 1.30 -8.33
N ILE A 58 -7.38 1.28 -8.99
CA ILE A 58 -7.92 0.08 -9.66
C ILE A 58 -7.03 -0.33 -10.84
N ALA A 59 -6.58 0.62 -11.65
CA ALA A 59 -5.70 0.36 -12.80
C ALA A 59 -4.37 -0.28 -12.34
N LEU A 60 -3.77 0.19 -11.25
CA LEU A 60 -2.59 -0.44 -10.64
C LEU A 60 -2.85 -1.88 -10.19
N ARG A 61 -4.04 -2.17 -9.64
CA ARG A 61 -4.46 -3.56 -9.31
C ARG A 61 -4.71 -4.42 -10.54
N SER A 62 -4.89 -3.81 -11.71
CA SER A 62 -5.17 -4.46 -12.99
C SER A 62 -3.95 -4.59 -13.90
N ASP A 63 -2.73 -4.31 -13.38
CA ASP A 63 -1.49 -4.24 -14.15
C ASP A 63 -1.47 -3.14 -15.25
N GLN A 64 -2.30 -2.09 -15.11
CA GLN A 64 -2.45 -0.99 -16.06
C GLN A 64 -1.74 0.28 -15.59
N ASP A 65 -0.43 0.19 -15.39
CA ASP A 65 0.36 1.23 -14.73
C ASP A 65 0.36 2.59 -15.49
N GLU A 66 0.40 2.56 -16.82
CA GLU A 66 0.33 3.77 -17.67
C GLU A 66 -1.04 4.45 -17.57
N THR A 67 -2.13 3.67 -17.58
CA THR A 67 -3.49 4.20 -17.40
C THR A 67 -3.66 4.81 -16.01
N ALA A 68 -3.07 4.18 -14.98
CA ALA A 68 -3.07 4.75 -13.65
C ALA A 68 -2.34 6.10 -13.61
N LEU A 69 -1.17 6.20 -14.25
CA LEU A 69 -0.42 7.44 -14.31
C LEU A 69 -1.21 8.54 -15.03
N GLN A 70 -1.82 8.24 -16.17
CA GLN A 70 -2.66 9.19 -16.92
C GLN A 70 -3.83 9.72 -16.08
N HIS A 71 -4.53 8.85 -15.35
CA HIS A 71 -5.61 9.27 -14.46
C HIS A 71 -5.12 10.24 -13.39
N ILE A 72 -3.97 9.97 -12.76
CA ILE A 72 -3.44 10.82 -11.71
C ILE A 72 -2.87 12.14 -12.25
N GLU A 73 -2.12 12.12 -13.34
CA GLU A 73 -1.57 13.34 -13.95
C GLU A 73 -2.71 14.29 -14.36
N ALA A 74 -3.76 13.77 -15.00
CA ALA A 74 -4.95 14.57 -15.35
C ALA A 74 -5.68 15.12 -14.09
N ALA A 75 -5.74 14.36 -13.01
CA ALA A 75 -6.32 14.83 -11.75
C ALA A 75 -5.49 15.96 -11.13
N ILE A 76 -4.15 15.88 -11.20
CA ILE A 76 -3.25 16.93 -10.69
C ILE A 76 -3.42 18.22 -11.48
N GLU A 77 -3.58 18.15 -12.81
CA GLU A 77 -3.83 19.33 -13.64
C GLU A 77 -5.10 20.07 -13.22
N GLN A 78 -6.15 19.33 -12.86
CA GLN A 78 -7.43 19.90 -12.43
C GLN A 78 -7.42 20.33 -10.95
N HIS A 79 -6.64 19.66 -10.10
CA HIS A 79 -6.58 19.89 -8.66
C HIS A 79 -5.13 20.02 -8.16
N PRO A 80 -4.39 21.06 -8.59
CA PRO A 80 -2.95 21.18 -8.34
C PRO A 80 -2.57 21.45 -6.89
N ASN A 81 -3.55 21.71 -6.01
CA ASN A 81 -3.34 21.92 -4.58
C ASN A 81 -3.78 20.72 -3.73
N ASN A 82 -4.08 19.57 -4.34
CA ASN A 82 -4.49 18.38 -3.61
C ASN A 82 -3.27 17.51 -3.25
N PRO A 83 -2.90 17.38 -1.96
CA PRO A 83 -1.73 16.63 -1.54
C PRO A 83 -1.87 15.11 -1.74
N GLU A 84 -3.10 14.56 -1.68
CA GLU A 84 -3.35 13.13 -1.88
C GLU A 84 -3.05 12.70 -3.32
N LEU A 85 -3.30 13.57 -4.30
CA LEU A 85 -2.97 13.28 -5.69
C LEU A 85 -1.47 13.19 -5.92
N TYR A 86 -0.67 14.06 -5.31
CA TYR A 86 0.80 13.97 -5.40
C TYR A 86 1.33 12.74 -4.67
N PHE A 87 0.75 12.36 -3.54
CA PHE A 87 1.12 11.11 -2.86
C PHE A 87 0.78 9.89 -3.73
N ALA A 88 -0.43 9.83 -4.28
CA ALA A 88 -0.84 8.75 -5.19
C ALA A 88 0.00 8.72 -6.47
N HIS A 89 0.39 9.88 -7.01
CA HIS A 89 1.32 9.97 -8.14
C HIS A 89 2.67 9.36 -7.78
N ALA A 90 3.19 9.66 -6.58
CA ALA A 90 4.41 9.04 -6.08
C ALA A 90 4.26 7.51 -6.01
N GLU A 91 3.18 6.98 -5.42
CA GLU A 91 2.92 5.53 -5.37
C GLU A 91 2.86 4.89 -6.77
N THR A 92 2.15 5.51 -7.71
CA THR A 92 2.06 5.06 -9.10
C THR A 92 3.42 5.03 -9.78
N VAL A 93 4.20 6.11 -9.66
CA VAL A 93 5.53 6.22 -10.26
C VAL A 93 6.51 5.24 -9.63
N ALA A 94 6.44 4.99 -8.31
CA ALA A 94 7.24 3.97 -7.65
C ALA A 94 6.93 2.58 -8.24
N LYS A 95 5.65 2.28 -8.48
CA LYS A 95 5.24 1.00 -9.07
C LYS A 95 5.77 0.79 -10.48
N ILE A 96 5.83 1.86 -11.27
CA ILE A 96 6.42 1.85 -12.61
C ILE A 96 7.95 1.69 -12.51
N ALA A 97 8.59 2.41 -11.59
CA ALA A 97 10.04 2.36 -11.39
C ALA A 97 10.53 0.96 -11.00
N GLU A 98 9.77 0.20 -10.19
CA GLU A 98 10.06 -1.21 -9.87
C GLU A 98 10.18 -2.12 -11.10
N GLN A 99 9.50 -1.77 -12.19
CA GLN A 99 9.44 -2.55 -13.42
C GLN A 99 10.30 -1.93 -14.55
N ALA A 100 10.87 -0.75 -14.31
CA ALA A 100 11.60 0.01 -15.30
C ALA A 100 12.99 -0.56 -15.56
N SER A 101 13.49 -0.35 -16.78
CA SER A 101 14.89 -0.65 -17.11
C SER A 101 15.84 0.31 -16.38
N ILE A 102 17.10 -0.11 -16.19
CA ILE A 102 18.14 0.72 -15.56
C ILE A 102 18.33 2.08 -16.25
N PHE A 103 18.03 2.19 -17.55
CA PHE A 103 18.15 3.43 -18.32
C PHE A 103 16.99 4.41 -18.06
N SER A 104 15.81 3.92 -17.71
CA SER A 104 14.60 4.73 -17.52
C SER A 104 14.28 5.01 -16.05
N VAL A 105 14.78 4.17 -15.13
CA VAL A 105 14.48 4.25 -13.69
C VAL A 105 14.83 5.62 -13.08
N SER A 106 15.90 6.27 -13.55
CA SER A 106 16.35 7.56 -13.01
C SER A 106 15.31 8.68 -13.21
N GLY A 107 14.62 8.69 -14.36
CA GLY A 107 13.56 9.67 -14.65
C GLY A 107 12.35 9.48 -13.75
N TYR A 108 11.94 8.23 -13.53
CA TYR A 108 10.85 7.90 -12.62
C TYR A 108 11.20 8.26 -11.17
N ILE A 109 12.41 7.95 -10.70
CA ILE A 109 12.81 8.30 -9.33
C ILE A 109 12.81 9.83 -9.11
N LYS A 110 13.21 10.63 -10.11
CA LYS A 110 13.12 12.10 -10.02
C LYS A 110 11.66 12.56 -9.89
N LYS A 111 10.75 12.03 -10.72
CA LYS A 111 9.31 12.32 -10.63
C LYS A 111 8.72 11.91 -9.28
N LEU A 112 9.08 10.72 -8.80
CA LEU A 112 8.70 10.17 -7.50
C LEU A 112 9.08 11.11 -6.36
N LYS A 113 10.37 11.51 -6.30
CA LYS A 113 10.89 12.45 -5.29
C LYS A 113 10.12 13.76 -5.30
N ALA A 114 9.96 14.37 -6.48
CA ALA A 114 9.25 15.64 -6.62
C ALA A 114 7.81 15.55 -6.09
N SER A 115 7.15 14.41 -6.31
CA SER A 115 5.77 14.18 -5.89
C SER A 115 5.66 14.01 -4.38
N PHE A 116 6.57 13.26 -3.75
CA PHE A 116 6.62 13.17 -2.29
C PHE A 116 6.89 14.52 -1.63
N ILE A 117 7.82 15.30 -2.16
CA ILE A 117 8.09 16.66 -1.67
C ILE A 117 6.82 17.50 -1.77
N LYS A 118 6.16 17.50 -2.93
CA LYS A 118 4.95 18.31 -3.14
C LYS A 118 3.79 17.91 -2.22
N ALA A 119 3.61 16.61 -1.97
CA ALA A 119 2.61 16.12 -1.02
C ALA A 119 2.87 16.63 0.41
N VAL A 120 4.13 16.66 0.85
CA VAL A 120 4.53 17.17 2.18
C VAL A 120 4.44 18.70 2.24
N GLU A 121 4.78 19.43 1.17
CA GLU A 121 4.61 20.89 1.11
C GLU A 121 3.14 21.30 1.27
N LEU A 122 2.23 20.58 0.61
CA LEU A 122 0.79 20.86 0.62
C LEU A 122 0.10 20.36 1.90
N ALA A 123 0.64 19.33 2.55
CA ALA A 123 0.12 18.78 3.81
C ALA A 123 1.26 18.49 4.81
N PRO A 124 1.86 19.53 5.41
CA PRO A 124 3.05 19.37 6.25
C PRO A 124 2.83 18.52 7.50
N ASP A 125 1.60 18.51 8.04
CA ASP A 125 1.26 17.75 9.25
C ASP A 125 0.82 16.30 8.93
N ASN A 126 0.79 15.92 7.65
CA ASN A 126 0.48 14.54 7.27
C ASN A 126 1.66 13.62 7.59
N ILE A 127 1.49 12.85 8.67
CA ILE A 127 2.47 11.88 9.18
C ILE A 127 2.90 10.87 8.11
N GLU A 128 1.96 10.36 7.31
CA GLU A 128 2.25 9.33 6.30
C GLU A 128 3.09 9.87 5.16
N TYR A 129 2.74 11.06 4.64
CA TYR A 129 3.48 11.69 3.54
C TYR A 129 4.90 12.03 3.98
N ARG A 130 5.04 12.61 5.18
CA ARG A 130 6.35 12.96 5.74
C ARG A 130 7.20 11.73 6.04
N SER A 131 6.62 10.69 6.66
CA SER A 131 7.34 9.44 6.96
C SER A 131 7.79 8.72 5.69
N THR A 132 6.98 8.74 4.64
CA THR A 132 7.32 8.13 3.35
C THR A 132 8.44 8.90 2.64
N LEU A 133 8.40 10.23 2.65
CA LEU A 133 9.49 11.06 2.12
C LEU A 133 10.81 10.82 2.89
N ILE A 134 10.75 10.71 4.22
CA ILE A 134 11.93 10.37 5.05
C ILE A 134 12.49 9.00 4.61
N LYS A 135 11.65 7.97 4.51
CA LYS A 135 12.08 6.63 4.07
C LYS A 135 12.66 6.63 2.66
N PHE A 136 12.10 7.43 1.74
CA PHE A 136 12.67 7.63 0.41
C PHE A 136 14.08 8.21 0.50
N TYR A 137 14.28 9.29 1.27
CA TYR A 137 15.58 9.91 1.46
C TYR A 137 16.62 8.98 2.09
N ILE A 138 16.20 8.06 2.96
CA ILE A 138 17.08 7.08 3.59
C ILE A 138 17.45 5.95 2.63
N ASN A 139 16.49 5.42 1.88
CA ASN A 139 16.66 4.17 1.12
C ASN A 139 17.17 4.37 -0.30
N ALA A 140 16.85 5.50 -0.94
CA ALA A 140 17.34 5.77 -2.28
C ALA A 140 18.87 6.02 -2.25
N PRO A 141 19.65 5.49 -3.20
CA PRO A 141 21.04 5.90 -3.35
C PRO A 141 21.15 7.42 -3.60
N SER A 142 22.24 8.05 -3.18
CA SER A 142 22.43 9.51 -3.32
C SER A 142 22.28 9.99 -4.77
N MET A 143 22.78 9.21 -5.74
CA MET A 143 22.64 9.53 -7.18
C MET A 143 21.18 9.52 -7.67
N PHE A 144 20.31 8.81 -6.96
CA PHE A 144 18.88 8.71 -7.22
C PHE A 144 18.06 9.56 -6.22
N GLY A 145 18.70 10.50 -5.52
CA GLY A 145 18.01 11.50 -4.72
C GLY A 145 17.85 11.17 -3.24
N GLY A 146 18.49 10.10 -2.76
CA GLY A 146 18.72 9.89 -1.33
C GLY A 146 19.46 11.07 -0.71
N ASP A 147 19.07 11.42 0.51
CA ASP A 147 19.60 12.58 1.22
C ASP A 147 19.40 12.43 2.74
N LYS A 148 20.43 11.93 3.42
CA LYS A 148 20.42 11.71 4.86
C LYS A 148 20.17 13.01 5.64
N GLN A 149 20.68 14.15 5.17
CA GLN A 149 20.49 15.42 5.88
C GLN A 149 19.05 15.90 5.75
N ALA A 150 18.45 15.78 4.56
CA ALA A 150 17.03 16.06 4.38
C ALA A 150 16.15 15.12 5.22
N ALA A 151 16.49 13.82 5.29
CA ALA A 151 15.80 12.88 6.16
C ALA A 151 15.82 13.34 7.63
N LEU A 152 16.99 13.73 8.15
CA LEU A 152 17.13 14.25 9.53
C LEU A 152 16.28 15.51 9.77
N THR A 153 16.28 16.46 8.85
CA THR A 153 15.43 17.66 8.94
C THR A 153 13.95 17.28 9.02
N HIS A 154 13.48 16.38 8.14
CA HIS A 154 12.09 15.94 8.18
C HIS A 154 11.75 15.11 9.42
N ILE A 155 12.69 14.34 9.99
CA ILE A 155 12.52 13.63 11.26
C ILE A 155 12.31 14.62 12.40
N GLN A 156 13.08 15.71 12.46
CA GLN A 156 12.91 16.76 13.48
C GLN A 156 11.54 17.43 13.40
N GLU A 157 11.05 17.70 12.19
CA GLU A 157 9.68 18.22 12.01
C GLU A 157 8.63 17.17 12.38
N LEU A 158 8.84 15.90 12.01
CA LEU A 158 7.93 14.81 12.37
C LEU A 158 7.86 14.60 13.88
N GLU A 159 8.95 14.81 14.62
CA GLU A 159 9.00 14.66 16.08
C GLU A 159 8.07 15.64 16.80
N LYS A 160 7.84 16.83 16.22
CA LYS A 160 6.88 17.81 16.74
C LYS A 160 5.42 17.37 16.56
N ILE A 161 5.14 16.56 15.54
CA ILE A 161 3.79 16.14 15.15
C ILE A 161 3.44 14.76 15.76
N SER A 162 4.37 13.82 15.62
CA SER A 162 4.25 12.44 16.10
C SER A 162 5.62 11.92 16.55
N PRO A 163 5.95 12.02 17.85
CA PRO A 163 7.20 11.50 18.41
C PRO A 163 7.40 10.00 18.13
N PHE A 164 6.32 9.22 18.10
CA PHE A 164 6.40 7.79 17.81
C PHE A 164 6.78 7.52 16.35
N ASP A 165 6.15 8.19 15.37
CA ASP A 165 6.49 7.99 13.95
C ASP A 165 7.89 8.57 13.62
N ALA A 166 8.30 9.64 14.30
CA ALA A 166 9.68 10.15 14.24
C ALA A 166 10.70 9.15 14.81
N PHE A 167 10.35 8.48 15.92
CA PHE A 167 11.19 7.42 16.47
C PHE A 167 11.35 6.24 15.50
N LEU A 168 10.27 5.78 14.85
CA LEU A 168 10.34 4.69 13.87
C LEU A 168 11.19 5.06 12.65
N THR A 169 11.10 6.30 12.17
CA THR A 169 11.92 6.76 11.04
C THR A 169 13.40 6.96 11.43
N ARG A 170 13.70 7.40 12.67
CA ARG A 170 15.06 7.45 13.21
C ARG A 170 15.67 6.05 13.35
N LEU A 171 14.87 5.07 13.78
CA LEU A 171 15.28 3.67 13.82
C LEU A 171 15.66 3.14 12.42
N HIS A 172 14.87 3.48 11.40
CA HIS A 172 15.19 3.13 10.00
C HIS A 172 16.47 3.82 9.50
N LEU A 173 16.67 5.09 9.84
CA LEU A 173 17.87 5.85 9.46
C LEU A 173 19.16 5.25 10.06
N THR A 174 19.13 4.94 11.35
CA THR A 174 20.29 4.38 12.07
C THR A 174 20.63 2.98 11.57
N ALA A 175 19.63 2.18 11.20
CA ALA A 175 19.84 0.86 10.59
C ALA A 175 20.52 0.89 9.20
N LYS A 176 20.41 2.01 8.48
CA LYS A 176 21.01 2.23 7.15
C LYS A 176 22.32 3.04 7.21
N SER A 177 22.71 3.48 8.39
CA SER A 177 23.94 4.24 8.64
C SER A 177 24.99 3.36 9.32
N ASP A 178 26.25 3.79 9.37
CA ASP A 178 27.31 3.14 10.17
C ASP A 178 27.15 3.39 11.70
N GLU A 179 25.91 3.52 12.18
CA GLU A 179 25.56 3.90 13.56
C GLU A 179 24.98 2.72 14.35
N GLN A 180 25.67 1.56 14.33
CA GLN A 180 25.16 0.31 14.91
C GLN A 180 24.88 0.40 16.42
N GLU A 181 25.72 1.11 17.19
CA GLU A 181 25.53 1.30 18.62
C GLU A 181 24.24 2.08 18.92
N GLU A 182 23.99 3.12 18.13
CA GLU A 182 22.78 3.94 18.25
C GLU A 182 21.55 3.15 17.84
N PHE A 183 21.62 2.37 16.75
CA PHE A 183 20.55 1.46 16.34
C PHE A 183 20.20 0.48 17.48
N ALA A 184 21.20 -0.16 18.08
CA ALA A 184 20.99 -1.07 19.21
C ALA A 184 20.41 -0.37 20.44
N ARG A 185 20.83 0.88 20.71
CA ARG A 185 20.28 1.71 21.79
C ARG A 185 18.80 2.03 21.53
N LEU A 186 18.44 2.44 20.32
CA LEU A 186 17.06 2.74 19.94
C LEU A 186 16.18 1.49 20.03
N ILE A 187 16.66 0.30 19.65
CA ILE A 187 15.92 -0.95 19.86
C ILE A 187 15.56 -1.12 21.35
N LYS A 188 16.52 -0.96 22.26
CA LYS A 188 16.27 -1.11 23.71
C LYS A 188 15.23 -0.10 24.21
N ILE A 189 15.34 1.17 23.78
CA ILE A 189 14.38 2.22 24.12
C ILE A 189 12.99 1.88 23.59
N GLY A 190 12.90 1.42 22.35
CA GLY A 190 11.62 1.05 21.73
C GLY A 190 10.98 -0.16 22.41
N GLN A 191 11.78 -1.15 22.81
CA GLN A 191 11.30 -2.29 23.59
C GLN A 191 10.78 -1.90 24.97
N GLN A 192 11.35 -0.85 25.59
CA GLN A 192 10.88 -0.36 26.88
C GLN A 192 9.59 0.48 26.74
N ASN A 193 9.56 1.38 25.77
CA ASN A 193 8.50 2.39 25.66
C ASN A 193 7.33 1.98 24.76
N PHE A 194 7.55 1.06 23.81
CA PHE A 194 6.59 0.66 22.78
C PHE A 194 6.39 -0.86 22.70
N SER A 195 6.64 -1.57 23.81
CA SER A 195 6.48 -3.04 23.92
C SER A 195 5.09 -3.57 23.57
N ALA A 196 4.06 -2.72 23.62
CA ALA A 196 2.68 -3.08 23.29
C ALA A 196 2.17 -2.47 21.98
N ASP A 197 3.04 -1.84 21.17
CA ASP A 197 2.66 -1.28 19.86
C ASP A 197 3.16 -2.16 18.71
N PRO A 198 2.28 -2.83 17.95
CA PRO A 198 2.70 -3.73 16.87
C PRO A 198 3.46 -3.01 15.75
N ARG A 199 3.31 -1.69 15.60
CA ARG A 199 4.02 -0.91 14.56
C ARG A 199 5.52 -0.86 14.79
N PHE A 200 5.97 -0.88 16.04
CA PHE A 200 7.39 -0.93 16.38
C PHE A 200 8.01 -2.25 15.90
N PHE A 201 7.39 -3.37 16.25
CA PHE A 201 7.85 -4.70 15.85
C PHE A 201 7.72 -4.94 14.34
N TYR A 202 6.64 -4.46 13.71
CA TYR A 202 6.52 -4.47 12.27
C TYR A 202 7.67 -3.70 11.60
N THR A 203 7.99 -2.50 12.08
CA THR A 203 9.10 -1.68 11.56
C THR A 203 10.45 -2.39 11.72
N LEU A 204 10.73 -2.95 12.91
CA LEU A 204 11.95 -3.76 13.10
C LEU A 204 12.01 -4.96 12.18
N GLY A 205 10.89 -5.66 11.97
CA GLY A 205 10.82 -6.76 11.03
C GLY A 205 11.17 -6.33 9.60
N GLN A 206 10.68 -5.18 9.15
CA GLN A 206 11.07 -4.61 7.84
C GLN A 206 12.55 -4.27 7.77
N ILE A 207 13.11 -3.66 8.82
CA ILE A 207 14.54 -3.34 8.90
C ILE A 207 15.40 -4.61 8.81
N TYR A 208 15.01 -5.68 9.52
CA TYR A 208 15.73 -6.95 9.44
C TYR A 208 15.60 -7.64 8.06
N LEU A 209 14.46 -7.48 7.36
CA LEU A 209 14.36 -7.94 5.97
C LEU A 209 15.34 -7.18 5.06
N ASP A 210 15.42 -5.86 5.24
CA ASP A 210 16.32 -4.96 4.52
C ASP A 210 17.82 -5.27 4.78
N GLN A 211 18.13 -5.88 5.93
CA GLN A 211 19.47 -6.34 6.31
C GLN A 211 19.72 -7.82 5.93
N GLU A 212 18.80 -8.46 5.21
CA GLU A 212 18.86 -9.87 4.83
C GLU A 212 18.91 -10.83 6.04
N GLU A 213 18.25 -10.46 7.15
CA GLU A 213 18.12 -11.25 8.37
C GLU A 213 16.68 -11.80 8.53
N PRO A 214 16.25 -12.76 7.68
CA PRO A 214 14.85 -13.21 7.63
C PRO A 214 14.35 -13.87 8.92
N GLU A 215 15.24 -14.45 9.72
CA GLU A 215 14.88 -15.07 11.00
C GLU A 215 14.59 -14.04 12.09
N MET A 216 15.39 -12.98 12.14
CA MET A 216 15.15 -11.85 13.03
C MET A 216 13.86 -11.14 12.61
N ALA A 217 13.67 -10.94 11.31
CA ALA A 217 12.43 -10.38 10.77
C ALA A 217 11.19 -11.22 11.16
N LEU A 218 11.25 -12.54 10.98
CA LEU A 218 10.18 -13.45 11.35
C LEU A 218 9.81 -13.34 12.83
N SER A 219 10.82 -13.26 13.70
CA SER A 219 10.62 -13.06 15.14
C SER A 219 9.85 -11.77 15.45
N GLN A 220 10.22 -10.66 14.81
CA GLN A 220 9.52 -9.39 15.04
C GLN A 220 8.11 -9.37 14.46
N PHE A 221 7.87 -10.00 13.30
CA PHE A 221 6.52 -10.10 12.77
C PHE A 221 5.60 -10.93 13.69
N ARG A 222 6.11 -12.01 14.30
CA ARG A 222 5.36 -12.77 15.33
C ARG A 222 5.00 -11.90 16.53
N ASN A 223 5.95 -11.09 17.00
CA ASN A 223 5.68 -10.14 18.08
C ASN A 223 4.56 -9.18 17.70
N ALA A 224 4.60 -8.60 16.50
CA ALA A 224 3.55 -7.72 16.02
C ALA A 224 2.18 -8.42 15.95
N THR A 225 2.08 -9.63 15.38
CA THR A 225 0.77 -10.31 15.18
C THR A 225 0.09 -10.70 16.50
N ASN A 226 0.87 -11.02 17.53
CA ASN A 226 0.39 -11.45 18.84
C ASN A 226 -0.14 -10.32 19.73
N MET A 227 0.05 -9.06 19.33
CA MET A 227 -0.40 -7.90 20.11
C MET A 227 -1.84 -7.51 19.78
N GLN A 228 -2.52 -6.87 20.73
CA GLN A 228 -3.83 -6.28 20.50
C GLN A 228 -3.67 -4.92 19.79
N ALA A 229 -4.33 -4.75 18.64
CA ALA A 229 -4.44 -3.44 17.99
C ALA A 229 -5.53 -2.60 18.65
N LYS A 230 -5.25 -1.31 18.85
CA LYS A 230 -6.18 -0.31 19.42
C LYS A 230 -6.68 0.70 18.39
N ASN A 231 -6.08 0.72 17.21
CA ASN A 231 -6.44 1.63 16.13
C ASN A 231 -6.06 1.01 14.77
N LEU A 232 -6.56 1.63 13.70
CA LEU A 232 -6.36 1.14 12.34
C LEU A 232 -4.88 1.05 11.94
N LYS A 233 -4.01 1.97 12.39
CA LYS A 233 -2.56 1.91 12.06
C LYS A 233 -1.90 0.67 12.69
N GLN A 234 -2.26 0.35 13.93
CA GLN A 234 -1.78 -0.86 14.61
C GLN A 234 -2.35 -2.13 13.97
N GLU A 235 -3.62 -2.10 13.57
CA GLU A 235 -4.27 -3.22 12.89
C GLU A 235 -3.61 -3.52 11.54
N LYS A 236 -3.34 -2.47 10.74
CA LYS A 236 -2.62 -2.61 9.47
C LYS A 236 -1.22 -3.22 9.65
N ALA A 237 -0.47 -2.78 10.67
CA ALA A 237 0.85 -3.36 10.97
C ALA A 237 0.79 -4.86 11.31
N ARG A 238 -0.24 -5.29 12.06
CA ARG A 238 -0.47 -6.71 12.34
C ARG A 238 -0.75 -7.49 11.06
N TYR A 239 -1.67 -7.01 10.23
CA TYR A 239 -2.03 -7.68 8.97
C TYR A 239 -0.88 -7.73 7.97
N GLN A 240 -0.10 -6.66 7.83
CA GLN A 240 1.11 -6.67 7.02
C GLN A 240 2.12 -7.70 7.54
N SER A 241 2.29 -7.78 8.87
CA SER A 241 3.16 -8.79 9.51
C SER A 241 2.69 -10.23 9.22
N MET A 242 1.39 -10.51 9.24
CA MET A 242 0.84 -11.82 8.89
C MET A 242 1.20 -12.23 7.45
N VAL A 243 1.08 -11.31 6.50
CA VAL A 243 1.43 -11.58 5.10
C VAL A 243 2.93 -11.82 4.95
N LEU A 244 3.77 -11.09 5.69
CA LEU A 244 5.22 -11.26 5.68
C LEU A 244 5.65 -12.58 6.34
N ILE A 245 4.99 -13.05 7.40
CA ILE A 245 5.19 -14.39 7.96
C ILE A 245 4.94 -15.46 6.90
N GLY A 246 3.83 -15.35 6.15
CA GLY A 246 3.54 -16.26 5.04
C GLY A 246 4.61 -16.22 3.95
N ALA A 247 5.09 -15.04 3.56
CA ALA A 247 6.17 -14.89 2.58
C ALA A 247 7.49 -15.53 3.08
N LEU A 248 7.86 -15.27 4.32
CA LEU A 248 9.08 -15.81 4.94
C LEU A 248 9.03 -17.33 5.08
N SER A 249 7.86 -17.92 5.37
CA SER A 249 7.74 -19.38 5.42
C SER A 249 8.13 -20.06 4.09
N GLN A 250 7.83 -19.41 2.97
CA GLN A 250 8.22 -19.88 1.64
C GLN A 250 9.71 -19.66 1.37
N GLN A 251 10.22 -18.47 1.70
CA GLN A 251 11.63 -18.12 1.52
C GLN A 251 12.55 -19.05 2.32
N LEU A 252 12.23 -19.26 3.60
CA LEU A 252 12.99 -20.09 4.54
C LEU A 252 12.71 -21.59 4.37
N LYS A 253 11.70 -21.94 3.55
CA LYS A 253 11.22 -23.30 3.32
C LYS A 253 10.89 -24.07 4.60
N ARG A 254 10.36 -23.38 5.61
CA ARG A 254 10.02 -23.90 6.94
C ARG A 254 8.87 -23.10 7.54
N ASN A 255 8.33 -23.54 8.67
CA ASN A 255 7.20 -22.88 9.35
C ASN A 255 5.96 -22.73 8.44
N TYR A 256 5.74 -23.66 7.51
CA TYR A 256 4.64 -23.59 6.55
C TYR A 256 3.26 -23.58 7.22
N ASP A 257 3.08 -24.29 8.33
CA ASP A 257 1.78 -24.32 9.02
C ASP A 257 1.48 -22.97 9.70
N GLU A 258 2.51 -22.32 10.25
CA GLU A 258 2.41 -20.95 10.76
C GLU A 258 2.12 -19.95 9.63
N GLY A 259 2.89 -20.01 8.53
CA GLY A 259 2.67 -19.16 7.36
C GLY A 259 1.28 -19.35 6.77
N GLN A 260 0.78 -20.59 6.71
CA GLN A 260 -0.58 -20.88 6.28
C GLN A 260 -1.61 -20.23 7.21
N SER A 261 -1.46 -20.40 8.52
CA SER A 261 -2.38 -19.86 9.52
C SER A 261 -2.44 -18.33 9.48
N ALA A 262 -1.28 -17.67 9.38
CA ALA A 262 -1.18 -16.22 9.29
C ALA A 262 -1.87 -15.67 8.03
N LEU A 263 -1.65 -16.29 6.86
CA LEU A 263 -2.32 -15.87 5.63
C LEU A 263 -3.83 -16.14 5.65
N GLN A 264 -4.27 -17.25 6.26
CA GLN A 264 -5.69 -17.54 6.43
C GLN A 264 -6.36 -16.50 7.33
N GLN A 265 -5.72 -16.16 8.46
CA GLN A 265 -6.21 -15.14 9.37
C GLN A 265 -6.32 -13.77 8.69
N TYR A 266 -5.30 -13.36 7.93
CA TYR A 266 -5.35 -12.14 7.13
C TYR A 266 -6.56 -12.13 6.18
N LEU A 267 -6.79 -13.22 5.46
CA LEU A 267 -7.89 -13.30 4.49
C LEU A 267 -9.27 -13.20 5.16
N SER A 268 -9.42 -13.78 6.35
CA SER A 268 -10.68 -13.77 7.11
C SER A 268 -10.96 -12.46 7.84
N GLU A 269 -9.95 -11.83 8.43
CA GLU A 269 -10.15 -10.69 9.36
C GLU A 269 -9.91 -9.33 8.69
N ALA A 270 -8.95 -9.22 7.77
CA ALA A 270 -8.56 -7.92 7.25
C ALA A 270 -9.64 -7.32 6.35
N ALA A 271 -10.13 -6.13 6.69
CA ALA A 271 -10.92 -5.30 5.80
C ALA A 271 -10.09 -4.88 4.57
N HIS A 272 -10.76 -4.59 3.46
CA HIS A 272 -10.06 -4.09 2.28
C HIS A 272 -9.53 -2.68 2.54
N HIS A 273 -8.23 -2.49 2.30
CA HIS A 273 -7.61 -1.18 2.20
C HIS A 273 -6.60 -1.21 1.08
N TYR A 274 -6.51 -0.11 0.33
CA TYR A 274 -5.59 -0.01 -0.81
C TYR A 274 -4.11 -0.11 -0.41
N ASP A 275 -3.75 0.28 0.81
CA ASP A 275 -2.39 0.19 1.34
C ASP A 275 -2.09 -1.15 2.05
N LEU A 276 -3.07 -2.06 2.11
CA LEU A 276 -2.86 -3.44 2.54
C LEU A 276 -2.56 -4.37 1.35
N PRO A 277 -1.87 -5.51 1.60
CA PRO A 277 -1.60 -6.51 0.57
C PRO A 277 -2.88 -6.95 -0.17
N ASP A 278 -2.82 -7.10 -1.49
CA ASP A 278 -3.98 -7.58 -2.25
C ASP A 278 -4.36 -9.01 -1.81
N LYS A 279 -5.62 -9.21 -1.40
CA LYS A 279 -6.16 -10.51 -0.99
C LYS A 279 -5.95 -11.58 -2.05
N ASN A 280 -6.01 -11.25 -3.35
CA ASN A 280 -5.75 -12.23 -4.41
C ASN A 280 -4.28 -12.67 -4.45
N GLN A 281 -3.34 -11.76 -4.20
CA GLN A 281 -1.92 -12.12 -4.07
C GLN A 281 -1.69 -12.99 -2.84
N VAL A 282 -2.39 -12.70 -1.73
CA VAL A 282 -2.35 -13.51 -0.51
C VAL A 282 -2.94 -14.91 -0.74
N LYS A 283 -4.08 -15.03 -1.42
CA LYS A 283 -4.66 -16.33 -1.82
C LYS A 283 -3.69 -17.14 -2.69
N PHE A 284 -3.05 -16.50 -3.68
CA PHE A 284 -2.04 -17.16 -4.52
C PHE A 284 -0.83 -17.64 -3.71
N ARG A 285 -0.40 -16.85 -2.72
CA ARG A 285 0.68 -17.21 -1.79
C ARG A 285 0.30 -18.41 -0.93
N LEU A 286 -0.90 -18.39 -0.36
CA LEU A 286 -1.45 -19.48 0.43
C LEU A 286 -1.58 -20.77 -0.40
N ALA A 287 -2.03 -20.66 -1.66
CA ALA A 287 -2.07 -21.78 -2.60
C ALA A 287 -0.68 -22.37 -2.85
N SER A 288 0.34 -21.52 -2.98
CA SER A 288 1.73 -21.96 -3.16
C SER A 288 2.25 -22.74 -1.96
N ILE A 289 1.92 -22.33 -0.73
CA ILE A 289 2.22 -23.10 0.49
C ILE A 289 1.45 -24.43 0.49
N ALA A 290 0.16 -24.41 0.14
CA ALA A 290 -0.67 -25.62 0.08
C ALA A 290 -0.11 -26.66 -0.90
N ILE A 291 0.39 -26.24 -2.07
CA ILE A 291 1.07 -27.12 -3.05
C ILE A 291 2.28 -27.82 -2.41
N VAL A 292 3.17 -27.06 -1.76
CA VAL A 292 4.37 -27.63 -1.11
C VAL A 292 3.97 -28.61 0.01
N ARG A 293 2.89 -28.31 0.71
CA ARG A 293 2.32 -29.16 1.78
C ARG A 293 1.45 -30.31 1.25
N LYS A 294 1.37 -30.52 -0.07
CA LYS A 294 0.55 -31.54 -0.73
C LYS A 294 -0.95 -31.46 -0.37
N LYS A 295 -1.45 -30.27 -0.03
CA LYS A 295 -2.87 -29.97 0.22
C LYS A 295 -3.55 -29.61 -1.09
N THR A 296 -3.66 -30.58 -2.00
CA THR A 296 -4.07 -30.38 -3.41
C THR A 296 -5.44 -29.72 -3.55
N THR A 297 -6.45 -30.16 -2.81
CA THR A 297 -7.81 -29.58 -2.88
C THR A 297 -7.83 -28.11 -2.51
N LEU A 298 -7.16 -27.75 -1.41
CA LEU A 298 -7.04 -26.35 -0.96
C LEU A 298 -6.30 -25.50 -2.00
N ALA A 299 -5.20 -26.01 -2.55
CA ALA A 299 -4.45 -25.32 -3.59
C ALA A 299 -5.31 -25.07 -4.84
N GLN A 300 -6.05 -26.09 -5.32
CA GLN A 300 -6.92 -25.95 -6.49
C GLN A 300 -8.02 -24.91 -6.25
N GLN A 301 -8.68 -24.96 -5.09
CA GLN A 301 -9.71 -24.00 -4.72
C GLN A 301 -9.17 -22.56 -4.75
N LEU A 302 -8.08 -22.29 -4.03
CA LEU A 302 -7.50 -20.95 -3.95
C LEU A 302 -7.02 -20.44 -5.31
N LEU A 303 -6.44 -21.31 -6.16
CA LEU A 303 -6.03 -20.91 -7.50
C LEU A 303 -7.22 -20.54 -8.39
N ASN A 304 -8.33 -21.27 -8.30
CA ASN A 304 -9.56 -20.95 -9.04
C ASN A 304 -10.20 -19.64 -8.56
N GLU A 305 -10.22 -19.40 -7.25
CA GLU A 305 -10.64 -18.11 -6.68
C GLU A 305 -9.80 -16.97 -7.25
N VAL A 306 -8.46 -17.09 -7.22
CA VAL A 306 -7.55 -16.08 -7.79
C VAL A 306 -7.84 -15.85 -9.26
N ILE A 307 -8.05 -16.90 -10.06
CA ILE A 307 -8.36 -16.79 -11.49
C ILE A 307 -9.66 -16.02 -11.74
N THR A 308 -10.64 -16.16 -10.84
CA THR A 308 -11.98 -15.59 -11.00
C THR A 308 -12.02 -14.14 -10.53
N GLU A 309 -11.43 -13.87 -9.36
CA GLU A 309 -11.59 -12.62 -8.62
C GLU A 309 -10.57 -11.55 -9.02
N THR A 310 -9.33 -11.92 -9.31
CA THR A 310 -8.27 -10.92 -9.57
C THR A 310 -8.57 -10.07 -10.81
N LEU A 311 -8.15 -8.81 -10.74
CA LEU A 311 -8.05 -7.90 -11.89
C LEU A 311 -6.73 -8.05 -12.64
N SER A 312 -5.69 -8.58 -12.00
CA SER A 312 -4.37 -8.73 -12.58
C SER A 312 -4.32 -9.92 -13.55
N GLU A 313 -4.16 -9.64 -14.85
CA GLU A 313 -3.93 -10.68 -15.86
C GLU A 313 -2.60 -11.40 -15.64
N LYS A 314 -1.58 -10.70 -15.13
CA LYS A 314 -0.30 -11.32 -14.76
C LYS A 314 -0.51 -12.38 -13.67
N LEU A 315 -1.29 -12.07 -12.62
CA LEU A 315 -1.58 -13.01 -11.53
C LEU A 315 -2.48 -14.16 -12.00
N LYS A 316 -3.50 -13.87 -12.82
CA LYS A 316 -4.38 -14.89 -13.43
C LYS A 316 -3.58 -15.91 -14.25
N LYS A 317 -2.61 -15.46 -15.05
CA LYS A 317 -1.71 -16.33 -15.80
C LYS A 317 -0.84 -17.20 -14.89
N LYS A 318 -0.28 -16.63 -13.81
CA LYS A 318 0.48 -17.39 -12.80
C LYS A 318 -0.37 -18.47 -12.14
N ALA A 319 -1.61 -18.14 -11.76
CA ALA A 319 -2.54 -19.09 -11.13
C ALA A 319 -2.93 -20.24 -12.07
N ARG A 320 -3.28 -19.95 -13.34
CA ARG A 320 -3.53 -20.99 -14.37
C ARG A 320 -2.33 -21.90 -14.58
N SER A 321 -1.12 -21.33 -14.61
CA SER A 321 0.11 -22.11 -14.76
C SER A 321 0.34 -23.05 -13.59
N ALA A 322 0.17 -22.57 -12.35
CA ALA A 322 0.28 -23.38 -11.15
C ALA A 322 -0.75 -24.51 -11.12
N LEU A 323 -2.01 -24.23 -11.51
CA LEU A 323 -3.08 -25.23 -11.56
C LEU A 323 -2.77 -26.33 -12.58
N LYS A 324 -2.26 -25.98 -13.76
CA LYS A 324 -1.83 -26.93 -14.79
C LYS A 324 -0.68 -27.81 -14.33
N LYS A 325 0.27 -27.27 -13.57
CA LYS A 325 1.38 -28.05 -12.99
C LYS A 325 0.87 -29.01 -11.93
N LEU A 326 -0.05 -28.57 -11.08
CA LEU A 326 -0.63 -29.39 -10.02
C LEU A 326 -1.44 -30.58 -10.58
N ALA A 327 -2.14 -30.41 -11.70
CA ALA A 327 -2.87 -31.49 -12.36
C ALA A 327 -1.97 -32.57 -13.02
N ARG A 328 -0.66 -32.30 -13.13
CA ARG A 328 0.34 -33.20 -13.74
C ARG A 328 1.24 -33.88 -12.70
N ALA A 329 1.15 -33.46 -11.44
CA ALA A 329 1.99 -33.93 -10.34
C ALA A 329 1.29 -35.07 -9.57
#